data_AF-A0A139JR45-F1
#
_entry.id   AF-A0A139JR45-F1
#
_cell.length_a   1.000
_cell.length_b   1.000
_cell.length_c   1.000
_cell.angle_alpha   90.00
_cell.angle_beta   90.00
_cell.angle_gamma   90.00
#
_symmetry.space_group_name_H-M   'P 1'
#
loop_
_entity.id
_entity.type
_entity.pdbx_description
1 polymer ?
#
loop_
_entity_poly.entity_id
_entity_poly.type
_entity_poly.pdbx_seq_one_letter_code
_entity_poly.pdbx_strand_id
1 'polypeptide(L)'
;MLKKIFYKKYKIQLFPFIFKNIQGDSFKQEEFFLNQQKKRIEFFFLHQSKYNNYFLEMNQFVIWTIEGDICRVLIEKDYYNQFKELYQKEINIFYANFLYSLLEKRRDLIYIDFLLIFNFICFTLFFALMIKIFINYFKFWFFLFIFFIFFVVIFIYFRKKRNDFFYKFKKESFLKTIKKTKVLLGEEKFESILKKQNFFSLNLKKK
;
A
#
# COMPACT_ATOMS: atom_id res chain seq x y z
N MET A 1 22.48 8.95 -2.19
CA MET A 1 21.97 10.21 -1.60
C MET A 1 20.52 10.50 -2.01
N LEU A 2 20.19 10.51 -3.31
CA LEU A 2 18.84 10.80 -3.84
C LEU A 2 17.71 9.94 -3.26
N LYS A 3 17.92 8.62 -3.14
CA LYS A 3 16.93 7.70 -2.54
C LYS A 3 16.51 8.13 -1.12
N LYS A 4 17.48 8.51 -0.27
CA LYS A 4 17.20 8.95 1.10
C LYS A 4 16.36 10.25 1.11
N ILE A 5 16.67 11.19 0.23
CA ILE A 5 15.93 12.46 0.09
C ILE A 5 14.50 12.18 -0.38
N PHE A 6 14.33 11.34 -1.40
CA PHE A 6 13.02 10.93 -1.89
C PHE A 6 12.19 10.28 -0.77
N TYR A 7 12.80 9.42 0.05
CA TYR A 7 12.07 8.66 1.07
C TYR A 7 11.71 9.54 2.28
N LYS A 8 12.52 10.57 2.54
CA LYS A 8 12.21 11.60 3.53
C LYS A 8 11.03 12.47 3.08
N LYS A 9 10.95 12.80 1.78
CA LYS A 9 9.87 13.62 1.20
C LYS A 9 8.57 12.82 1.05
N TYR A 10 8.66 11.59 0.55
CA TYR A 10 7.52 10.71 0.30
C TYR A 10 7.42 9.64 1.39
N LYS A 11 6.76 10.03 2.48
CA LYS A 11 6.46 9.13 3.61
C LYS A 11 5.49 8.03 3.18
N ILE A 12 5.56 6.90 3.87
CA ILE A 12 4.63 5.79 3.70
C ILE A 12 3.25 6.23 4.17
N GLN A 13 2.25 6.07 3.31
CA GLN A 13 0.87 6.42 3.61
C GLN A 13 -0.09 5.40 3.00
N LEU A 14 -1.14 5.06 3.75
CA LEU A 14 -2.29 4.29 3.31
C LEU A 14 -3.56 5.01 3.79
N PHE A 15 -4.37 5.45 2.83
CA PHE A 15 -5.58 6.24 3.05
C PHE A 15 -5.39 7.44 4.01
N PRO A 16 -4.50 8.40 3.68
CA PRO A 16 -4.18 9.53 4.56
C PRO A 16 -5.40 10.42 4.88
N PHE A 17 -6.39 10.50 3.98
CA PHE A 17 -7.61 11.25 4.22
C PHE A 17 -8.49 10.61 5.30
N ILE A 18 -8.59 9.27 5.33
CA ILE A 18 -9.29 8.56 6.40
C ILE A 18 -8.51 8.73 7.70
N PHE A 19 -7.19 8.52 7.66
CA PHE A 19 -6.30 8.61 8.82
C PHE A 19 -6.49 9.93 9.59
N LYS A 20 -6.63 11.05 8.88
CA LYS A 20 -6.76 12.40 9.47
C LYS A 20 -8.17 12.73 9.97
N ASN A 21 -9.19 12.00 9.56
CA ASN A 21 -10.60 12.27 9.85
C ASN A 21 -11.21 11.26 10.84
N ILE A 22 -10.46 10.93 11.90
CA ILE A 22 -10.89 10.05 12.99
C ILE A 22 -11.08 10.92 14.24
N GLN A 23 -12.20 10.74 14.94
CA GLN A 23 -12.57 11.51 16.13
C GLN A 23 -12.49 10.68 17.41
N GLY A 24 -12.23 11.35 18.53
CA GLY A 24 -12.13 10.71 19.85
C GLY A 24 -10.85 9.89 20.04
N ASP A 25 -10.81 9.15 21.13
CA ASP A 25 -9.63 8.40 21.54
C ASP A 25 -9.62 6.97 21.00
N SER A 26 -8.42 6.42 20.87
CA SER A 26 -8.24 5.00 20.53
C SER A 26 -8.64 4.13 21.72
N PHE A 27 -9.42 3.09 21.50
CA PHE A 27 -9.81 2.16 22.57
C PHE A 27 -8.71 1.12 22.89
N LYS A 28 -7.73 0.96 22.00
CA LYS A 28 -6.59 0.06 22.19
C LYS A 28 -5.36 0.60 21.45
N GLN A 29 -4.20 0.50 22.09
CA GLN A 29 -2.92 0.88 21.50
C GLN A 29 -1.90 -0.23 21.68
N GLU A 30 -1.08 -0.44 20.66
CA GLU A 30 0.01 -1.42 20.69
C GLU A 30 1.26 -0.81 20.07
N GLU A 31 2.42 -1.14 20.63
CA GLU A 31 3.71 -0.77 20.08
C GLU A 31 4.48 -2.01 19.63
N PHE A 32 5.20 -1.88 18.53
CA PHE A 32 6.04 -2.93 17.99
C PHE A 32 7.25 -2.34 17.26
N PHE A 33 8.26 -3.18 17.01
CA PHE A 33 9.44 -2.79 16.25
C PHE A 33 9.41 -3.44 14.87
N LEU A 34 9.65 -2.63 13.84
CA LEU A 34 9.85 -3.09 12.47
C LEU A 34 11.13 -2.47 11.93
N ASN A 35 12.08 -3.30 11.50
CA ASN A 35 13.39 -2.85 11.00
C ASN A 35 14.09 -1.87 11.97
N GLN A 36 14.09 -2.18 13.28
CA GLN A 36 14.63 -1.34 14.36
C GLN A 36 13.94 0.03 14.54
N GLN A 37 12.83 0.28 13.85
CA GLN A 37 11.99 1.46 14.04
C GLN A 37 10.79 1.13 14.91
N LYS A 38 10.54 1.97 15.92
CA LYS A 38 9.33 1.90 16.74
C LYS A 38 8.12 2.29 15.90
N LYS A 39 7.10 1.45 15.88
CA LYS A 39 5.81 1.67 15.21
C LYS A 39 4.69 1.54 16.24
N ARG A 40 3.57 2.21 15.98
CA ARG A 40 2.38 2.18 16.84
C ARG A 40 1.15 1.76 16.05
N ILE A 41 0.32 0.91 16.66
CA ILE A 41 -1.01 0.54 16.16
C ILE A 41 -2.03 1.16 17.12
N GLU A 42 -2.97 1.91 16.58
CA GLU A 42 -4.07 2.53 17.33
C GLU A 42 -5.39 2.00 16.78
N PHE A 43 -6.23 1.47 17.65
CA PHE A 43 -7.55 0.95 17.30
C PHE A 43 -8.63 1.96 17.62
N PHE A 44 -9.52 2.16 16.65
CA PHE A 44 -10.67 3.04 16.73
C PHE A 44 -11.89 2.28 16.23
N PHE A 45 -13.06 2.58 16.77
CA PHE A 45 -14.30 2.06 16.24
C PHE A 45 -14.67 2.77 14.94
N LEU A 46 -15.31 2.04 14.02
CA LEU A 46 -15.63 2.55 12.69
C LEU A 46 -16.54 3.79 12.73
N HIS A 47 -17.47 3.85 13.70
CA HIS A 47 -18.36 5.01 13.90
C HIS A 47 -17.62 6.30 14.28
N GLN A 48 -16.35 6.22 14.71
CA GLN A 48 -15.50 7.39 14.99
C GLN A 48 -14.98 8.06 13.69
N SER A 49 -15.23 7.45 12.53
CA SER A 49 -14.88 7.99 11.22
C SER A 49 -16.11 8.58 10.52
N LYS A 50 -15.92 9.72 9.84
CA LYS A 50 -16.95 10.31 8.97
C LYS A 50 -17.36 9.40 7.80
N TYR A 51 -16.55 8.38 7.52
CA TYR A 51 -16.75 7.44 6.41
C TYR A 51 -17.42 6.12 6.86
N ASN A 52 -17.97 6.06 8.07
CA ASN A 52 -18.59 4.84 8.61
C ASN A 52 -19.61 4.21 7.65
N ASN A 53 -20.60 4.99 7.22
CA ASN A 53 -21.69 4.49 6.35
C ASN A 53 -21.14 3.94 5.03
N TYR A 54 -20.21 4.68 4.41
CA TYR A 54 -19.55 4.27 3.18
C TYR A 54 -18.87 2.89 3.31
N PHE A 55 -18.16 2.64 4.41
CA PHE A 55 -17.51 1.35 4.63
C PHE A 55 -18.49 0.23 4.93
N LEU A 56 -19.53 0.50 5.72
CA LEU A 56 -20.56 -0.48 6.01
C LEU A 56 -21.33 -0.91 4.75
N GLU A 57 -21.68 0.04 3.86
CA GLU A 57 -22.31 -0.24 2.57
C GLU A 57 -21.41 -1.13 1.68
N MET A 58 -20.09 -0.96 1.77
CA MET A 58 -19.11 -1.82 1.07
C MET A 58 -18.83 -3.15 1.78
N ASN A 59 -19.52 -3.47 2.87
CA ASN A 59 -19.24 -4.61 3.74
C ASN A 59 -17.78 -4.65 4.24
N GLN A 60 -17.18 -3.47 4.45
CA GLN A 60 -15.84 -3.31 5.00
C GLN A 60 -15.92 -2.99 6.49
N PHE A 61 -15.79 -4.02 7.31
CA PHE A 61 -15.86 -3.90 8.77
C PHE A 61 -14.53 -3.51 9.42
N VAL A 62 -13.44 -3.52 8.65
CA VAL A 62 -12.08 -3.31 9.15
C VAL A 62 -11.29 -2.53 8.10
N ILE A 63 -10.76 -1.38 8.47
CA ILE A 63 -9.98 -0.53 7.58
C ILE A 63 -8.65 -0.22 8.27
N TRP A 64 -7.56 -0.58 7.59
CA TRP A 64 -6.22 -0.22 8.00
C TRP A 64 -5.79 1.05 7.29
N THR A 65 -5.27 2.00 8.06
CA THR A 65 -4.72 3.26 7.54
C THR A 65 -3.33 3.47 8.13
N ILE A 66 -2.43 4.11 7.39
CA ILE A 66 -1.04 4.30 7.80
C ILE A 66 -0.61 5.72 7.44
N GLU A 67 0.06 6.40 8.36
CA GLU A 67 0.78 7.64 8.09
C GLU A 67 2.11 7.64 8.85
N GLY A 68 3.22 7.49 8.13
CA GLY A 68 4.56 7.43 8.73
C GLY A 68 4.76 6.16 9.55
N ASP A 69 4.87 6.31 10.87
CA ASP A 69 5.15 5.23 11.83
C ASP A 69 3.91 4.77 12.60
N ILE A 70 2.76 5.42 12.35
CA ILE A 70 1.49 5.16 13.02
C ILE A 70 0.57 4.42 12.06
N CYS A 71 0.01 3.31 12.53
CA CYS A 71 -1.02 2.56 11.87
C CYS A 71 -2.32 2.67 12.67
N ARG A 72 -3.41 3.10 12.02
CA ARG A 72 -4.73 3.14 12.66
C ARG A 72 -5.63 2.07 12.06
N VAL A 73 -6.29 1.33 12.92
CA VAL A 73 -7.27 0.29 12.57
C VAL A 73 -8.65 0.80 12.95
N LEU A 74 -9.48 1.10 11.95
CA LEU A 74 -10.90 1.38 12.15
C LEU A 74 -11.64 0.05 12.07
N ILE A 75 -12.41 -0.28 13.10
CA ILE A 75 -13.11 -1.56 13.16
C ILE A 75 -14.55 -1.41 13.67
N GLU A 76 -15.48 -2.09 13.02
CA GLU A 76 -16.87 -2.16 13.48
C GLU A 76 -16.90 -2.90 14.84
N LYS A 77 -17.70 -2.39 15.79
CA LYS A 77 -17.67 -2.80 17.19
C LYS A 77 -18.11 -4.25 17.37
N ASP A 78 -19.21 -4.66 16.73
CA ASP A 78 -19.73 -6.02 16.85
C ASP A 78 -18.80 -7.02 16.16
N TYR A 79 -18.24 -6.63 15.01
CA TYR A 79 -17.21 -7.37 14.33
C TYR A 79 -15.97 -7.58 15.21
N TYR A 80 -15.47 -6.54 15.87
CA TYR A 80 -14.34 -6.67 16.79
C TYR A 80 -14.65 -7.64 17.94
N ASN A 81 -15.84 -7.55 18.52
CA ASN A 81 -16.24 -8.41 19.62
C ASN A 81 -16.32 -9.89 19.21
N GLN A 82 -16.84 -10.18 18.02
CA GLN A 82 -16.97 -11.55 17.51
C GLN A 82 -15.64 -12.15 17.02
N PHE A 83 -14.74 -11.32 16.48
CA PHE A 83 -13.49 -11.76 15.86
C PHE A 83 -12.25 -11.27 16.60
N LYS A 84 -12.37 -11.00 17.90
CA LYS A 84 -11.31 -10.42 18.74
C LYS A 84 -9.98 -11.19 18.67
N GLU A 85 -10.07 -12.51 18.48
CA GLU A 85 -8.91 -13.39 18.32
C GLU A 85 -8.01 -12.99 17.14
N LEU A 86 -8.55 -12.44 16.05
CA LEU A 86 -7.77 -11.95 14.91
C LEU A 86 -7.02 -10.63 15.19
N TYR A 87 -7.32 -9.99 16.32
CA TYR A 87 -6.76 -8.70 16.72
C TYR A 87 -5.86 -8.80 17.94
N GLN A 88 -5.31 -9.99 18.19
CA GLN A 88 -4.19 -10.20 19.10
C GLN A 88 -2.94 -9.49 18.58
N LYS A 89 -2.07 -9.09 19.51
CA LYS A 89 -0.90 -8.26 19.21
C LYS A 89 -0.02 -8.88 18.14
N GLU A 90 0.24 -10.17 18.21
CA GLU A 90 1.09 -10.92 17.29
C GLU A 90 0.52 -10.92 15.86
N ILE A 91 -0.79 -11.11 15.73
CA ILE A 91 -1.49 -11.10 14.44
C ILE A 91 -1.51 -9.68 13.85
N ASN A 92 -1.77 -8.68 14.69
CA ASN A 92 -1.70 -7.28 14.28
C ASN A 92 -0.32 -6.92 13.74
N ILE A 93 0.75 -7.41 14.38
CA ILE A 93 2.13 -7.24 13.91
C ILE A 93 2.33 -7.94 12.57
N PHE A 94 1.85 -9.17 12.36
CA PHE A 94 1.94 -9.83 11.06
C PHE A 94 1.25 -9.04 9.94
N TYR A 95 0.08 -8.48 10.24
CA TYR A 95 -0.69 -7.71 9.27
C TYR A 95 -0.05 -6.33 9.01
N ALA A 96 0.37 -5.62 10.05
CA ALA A 96 1.07 -4.35 9.93
C ALA A 96 2.38 -4.51 9.13
N ASN A 97 3.16 -5.57 9.38
CA ASN A 97 4.38 -5.87 8.62
C ASN A 97 4.09 -6.12 7.13
N PHE A 98 3.00 -6.81 6.83
CA PHE A 98 2.53 -6.98 5.45
C PHE A 98 2.22 -5.63 4.80
N LEU A 99 1.47 -4.76 5.47
CA LEU A 99 1.11 -3.45 4.91
C LEU A 99 2.33 -2.55 4.72
N TYR A 100 3.20 -2.45 5.72
CA TYR A 100 4.44 -1.66 5.62
C TYR A 100 5.33 -2.17 4.49
N SER A 101 5.58 -3.48 4.39
CA SER A 101 6.41 -4.04 3.32
C SER A 101 5.80 -3.82 1.93
N LEU A 102 4.47 -3.88 1.81
CA LEU A 102 3.75 -3.57 0.57
C LEU A 102 3.91 -2.10 0.17
N LEU A 103 3.75 -1.17 1.12
CA LEU A 103 3.89 0.26 0.85
C LEU A 103 5.34 0.66 0.56
N GLU A 104 6.30 0.06 1.27
CA GLU A 104 7.72 0.22 0.97
C GLU A 104 8.04 -0.24 -0.44
N LYS A 105 7.57 -1.43 -0.83
CA LYS A 105 7.77 -1.95 -2.17
C LYS A 105 7.12 -1.07 -3.23
N ARG A 106 5.93 -0.53 -2.97
CA ARG A 106 5.26 0.42 -3.87
C ARG A 106 6.08 1.70 -4.02
N ARG A 107 6.59 2.24 -2.91
CA ARG A 107 7.44 3.43 -2.91
C ARG A 107 8.75 3.20 -3.68
N ASP A 108 9.37 2.03 -3.53
CA ASP A 108 10.56 1.64 -4.30
C ASP A 108 10.27 1.68 -5.82
N LEU A 109 9.12 1.16 -6.26
CA LEU A 109 8.74 1.16 -7.67
C LEU A 109 8.48 2.57 -8.20
N ILE A 110 7.81 3.43 -7.42
CA ILE A 110 7.60 4.84 -7.78
C ILE A 110 8.95 5.57 -7.90
N TYR A 111 9.90 5.29 -7.00
CA TYR A 111 11.24 5.86 -7.07
C TYR A 111 11.98 5.41 -8.35
N ILE A 112 11.83 4.15 -8.77
CA ILE A 112 12.39 3.66 -10.04
C ILE A 112 11.74 4.36 -11.23
N ASP A 113 10.41 4.54 -11.23
CA ASP A 113 9.69 5.27 -12.28
C ASP A 113 10.19 6.72 -12.38
N PHE A 114 10.38 7.39 -11.24
CA PHE A 114 10.96 8.73 -11.16
C PHE A 114 12.37 8.79 -11.74
N LEU A 115 13.26 7.86 -11.38
CA LEU A 115 14.61 7.81 -11.92
C LEU A 115 14.64 7.57 -13.43
N LEU A 116 13.75 6.72 -13.93
CA LEU A 116 13.67 6.41 -15.35
C LEU A 116 13.23 7.66 -16.15
N ILE A 117 12.22 8.37 -15.68
CA ILE A 117 11.77 9.64 -16.29
C ILE A 117 12.87 10.70 -16.22
N PHE A 118 13.52 10.85 -15.06
CA PHE A 118 14.61 11.81 -14.88
C PHE A 118 15.78 11.52 -15.83
N ASN A 119 16.23 10.26 -15.90
CA ASN A 119 17.29 9.85 -16.81
C ASN A 119 16.92 10.08 -18.27
N PHE A 120 15.65 9.83 -18.64
CA PHE A 120 15.18 10.12 -19.99
C PHE A 120 15.28 11.60 -20.31
N ILE A 121 14.81 12.49 -19.44
CA ILE A 121 14.91 13.94 -19.64
C ILE A 121 16.38 14.37 -19.80
N CYS A 122 17.27 13.90 -18.92
CA CYS A 122 18.70 14.20 -19.03
C CYS A 122 19.31 13.69 -20.35
N PHE A 123 18.95 12.47 -20.77
CA PHE A 123 19.42 11.91 -22.02
C PHE A 123 18.89 12.66 -23.24
N THR A 124 17.62 13.05 -23.24
CA THR A 124 17.01 13.87 -24.30
C THR A 124 17.69 15.24 -24.40
N LEU A 125 17.97 15.89 -23.26
CA LEU A 125 18.69 17.17 -23.23
C LEU A 125 20.11 17.03 -23.77
N PHE A 126 20.84 15.99 -23.34
CA PHE A 126 22.19 15.71 -23.84
C PHE A 126 22.20 15.44 -25.35
N PHE A 127 21.29 14.59 -25.82
CA PHE A 127 21.16 14.26 -27.25
C PHE A 127 20.77 15.49 -28.08
N ALA A 128 19.88 16.34 -27.55
CA ALA A 128 19.49 17.60 -28.17
C ALA A 128 20.67 18.56 -28.37
N LEU A 129 21.54 18.68 -27.35
CA LEU A 129 22.75 19.49 -27.42
C LEU A 129 23.75 18.96 -28.46
N MET A 130 23.96 17.64 -28.48
CA MET A 130 24.93 17.02 -29.39
C MET A 130 24.50 17.11 -30.87
N ILE A 131 23.22 16.90 -31.17
CA ILE A 131 22.74 16.82 -32.55
C ILE A 131 22.49 18.17 -33.20
N LYS A 132 22.22 19.22 -32.41
CA LYS A 132 22.03 20.59 -32.92
C LYS A 132 23.20 21.04 -33.81
N ILE A 133 24.38 20.46 -33.64
CA ILE A 133 25.61 20.78 -34.40
C ILE A 133 25.66 20.04 -35.75
N PHE A 134 25.02 18.88 -35.90
CA PHE A 134 25.26 17.96 -37.02
C PHE A 134 24.07 17.75 -37.98
N ILE A 135 22.84 18.11 -37.60
CA ILE A 135 21.63 17.76 -38.36
C ILE A 135 20.75 18.98 -38.63
N ASN A 136 20.17 19.04 -39.85
CA ASN A 136 19.19 20.06 -40.24
C ASN A 136 17.94 20.02 -39.32
N TYR A 137 17.38 21.19 -39.01
CA TYR A 137 16.31 21.41 -38.05
C TYR A 137 15.11 20.46 -38.21
N PHE A 138 14.65 20.21 -39.43
CA PHE A 138 13.51 19.32 -39.68
C PHE A 138 13.80 17.86 -39.30
N LYS A 139 14.98 17.35 -39.67
CA LYS A 139 15.42 15.99 -39.33
C LYS A 139 15.60 15.82 -37.82
N PHE A 140 16.09 16.85 -37.14
CA PHE A 140 16.25 16.86 -35.69
C PHE A 140 14.93 16.62 -34.95
N TRP A 141 13.89 17.38 -35.28
CA TRP A 141 12.57 17.23 -34.66
C TRP A 141 11.94 15.86 -34.95
N PHE A 142 12.10 15.36 -36.17
CA PHE A 142 11.63 14.03 -36.54
C PHE A 142 12.29 12.92 -35.70
N PHE A 143 13.61 12.97 -35.51
CA PHE A 143 14.33 12.01 -34.67
C PHE A 143 13.92 12.11 -33.19
N LEU A 144 13.78 13.33 -32.65
CA LEU A 144 13.31 13.51 -31.28
C LEU A 144 11.90 12.94 -31.07
N PHE A 145 11.01 13.14 -32.05
CA PHE A 145 9.65 12.62 -31.99
C PHE A 145 9.62 11.09 -31.98
N ILE A 146 10.39 10.43 -32.86
CA ILE A 146 10.51 8.97 -32.87
C ILE A 146 11.10 8.46 -31.55
N PHE A 147 12.16 9.10 -31.06
CA PHE A 147 12.80 8.75 -29.79
C PHE A 147 11.81 8.86 -28.62
N PHE A 148 10.99 9.90 -28.60
CA PHE A 148 9.94 10.09 -27.60
C PHE A 148 8.88 8.98 -27.67
N ILE A 149 8.37 8.63 -28.86
CA ILE A 149 7.42 7.53 -29.02
C ILE A 149 8.02 6.22 -28.51
N PHE A 150 9.25 5.92 -28.92
CA PHE A 150 9.94 4.70 -28.50
C PHE A 150 10.08 4.63 -26.97
N PHE A 151 10.44 5.75 -26.35
CA PHE A 151 10.50 5.85 -24.90
C PHE A 151 9.16 5.61 -24.22
N VAL A 152 8.07 6.22 -24.73
CA VAL A 152 6.73 6.02 -24.16
C VAL A 152 6.33 4.54 -24.21
N VAL A 153 6.57 3.86 -25.35
CA VAL A 153 6.29 2.43 -25.50
C VAL A 153 7.09 1.59 -24.50
N ILE A 154 8.40 1.85 -24.39
CA ILE A 154 9.28 1.18 -23.42
C ILE A 154 8.82 1.43 -21.98
N PHE A 155 8.48 2.67 -21.65
CA PHE A 155 8.04 3.07 -20.33
C PHE A 155 6.76 2.32 -19.92
N ILE A 156 5.77 2.28 -20.81
CA ILE A 156 4.50 1.55 -20.59
C ILE A 156 4.78 0.05 -20.38
N TYR A 157 5.61 -0.55 -21.24
CA TYR A 157 5.97 -1.97 -21.13
C TYR A 157 6.61 -2.29 -19.77
N PHE A 158 7.63 -1.54 -19.38
CA PHE A 158 8.31 -1.76 -18.10
C PHE A 158 7.40 -1.45 -16.90
N ARG A 159 6.54 -0.44 -16.99
CA ARG A 159 5.56 -0.11 -15.94
C ARG A 159 4.57 -1.26 -15.74
N LYS A 160 4.08 -1.85 -16.82
CA LYS A 160 3.18 -3.03 -16.76
C LYS A 160 3.89 -4.21 -16.09
N LYS A 161 5.10 -4.56 -16.54
CA LYS A 161 5.89 -5.65 -15.95
C LYS A 161 6.17 -5.44 -14.45
N ARG A 162 6.48 -4.21 -14.04
CA ARG A 162 6.66 -3.84 -12.62
C ARG A 162 5.38 -3.97 -11.81
N ASN A 163 4.23 -3.57 -12.37
CA ASN A 163 2.94 -3.75 -11.73
C ASN A 163 2.61 -5.23 -11.53
N ASP A 164 2.83 -6.07 -12.55
CA ASP A 164 2.60 -7.52 -12.45
C ASP A 164 3.47 -8.14 -11.35
N PHE A 165 4.74 -7.74 -11.28
CA PHE A 165 5.64 -8.14 -10.21
C PHE A 165 5.13 -7.69 -8.83
N PHE A 166 4.62 -6.46 -8.72
CA PHE A 166 4.03 -5.95 -7.48
C PHE A 166 2.81 -6.73 -7.04
N TYR A 167 1.91 -7.09 -7.98
CA TYR A 167 0.74 -7.92 -7.68
C TYR A 167 1.14 -9.32 -7.21
N LYS A 168 2.15 -9.94 -7.84
CA LYS A 168 2.70 -11.22 -7.39
C LYS A 168 3.28 -11.12 -5.97
N PHE A 169 4.10 -10.10 -5.71
CA PHE A 169 4.65 -9.82 -4.39
C PHE A 169 3.56 -9.60 -3.33
N LYS A 170 2.51 -8.83 -3.66
CA LYS A 170 1.35 -8.61 -2.78
C LYS A 170 0.67 -9.94 -2.43
N LYS A 171 0.39 -10.78 -3.43
CA LYS A 171 -0.27 -12.08 -3.24
C LYS A 171 0.58 -13.01 -2.36
N GLU A 172 1.87 -13.15 -2.66
CA GLU A 172 2.79 -13.99 -1.89
C GLU A 172 2.94 -13.51 -0.45
N SER A 173 3.08 -12.20 -0.24
CA SER A 173 3.21 -11.63 1.10
C SER A 173 1.94 -11.80 1.92
N PHE A 174 0.77 -11.64 1.30
CA PHE A 174 -0.52 -11.87 1.94
C PHE A 174 -0.69 -13.34 2.34
N LEU A 175 -0.37 -14.29 1.45
CA LEU A 175 -0.43 -15.72 1.74
C LEU A 175 0.52 -16.10 2.90
N LYS A 176 1.71 -15.50 2.96
CA LYS A 176 2.64 -15.68 4.09
C LYS A 176 2.03 -15.18 5.40
N THR A 177 1.37 -14.03 5.40
CA THR A 177 0.68 -13.49 6.58
C THR A 177 -0.48 -14.38 7.03
N ILE A 178 -1.29 -14.87 6.09
CA ILE A 178 -2.35 -15.85 6.40
C ILE A 178 -1.74 -17.11 7.02
N LYS A 179 -0.68 -17.67 6.42
CA LYS A 179 -0.03 -18.88 6.95
C LYS A 179 0.49 -18.66 8.37
N LYS A 180 1.14 -17.52 8.66
CA LYS A 180 1.59 -17.17 10.01
C LYS A 180 0.42 -17.07 11.00
N THR A 181 -0.67 -16.45 10.58
CA THR A 181 -1.89 -16.32 11.39
C THR A 181 -2.53 -17.68 11.67
N LYS A 182 -2.63 -18.55 10.66
CA LYS A 182 -3.14 -19.92 10.78
C LYS A 182 -2.29 -20.78 11.72
N VAL A 183 -0.96 -20.69 11.61
CA VAL A 183 -0.04 -21.40 12.52
C VAL A 183 -0.19 -20.92 13.96
N LEU A 184 -0.36 -19.60 14.18
CA LEU A 184 -0.48 -19.03 15.52
C LEU A 184 -1.82 -19.39 16.19
N LEU A 185 -2.93 -19.35 15.44
CA LEU A 185 -4.26 -19.66 15.99
C LEU A 185 -4.54 -21.17 16.06
N GLY A 186 -3.85 -21.98 15.24
CA GLY A 186 -4.20 -23.36 14.99
C GLY A 186 -5.20 -23.50 13.83
N GLU A 187 -5.06 -24.57 13.06
CA GLU A 187 -5.81 -24.80 11.82
C GLU A 187 -7.33 -24.84 12.05
N GLU A 188 -7.80 -25.64 12.99
CA GLU A 188 -9.23 -25.78 13.28
C GLU A 188 -9.88 -24.46 13.70
N LYS A 189 -9.22 -23.71 14.60
CA LYS A 189 -9.71 -22.41 15.06
C LYS A 189 -9.75 -21.42 13.92
N PHE A 190 -8.69 -21.35 13.10
CA PHE A 190 -8.64 -20.45 11.95
C PHE A 190 -9.77 -20.74 10.94
N GLU A 191 -10.00 -22.00 10.57
CA GLU A 191 -11.10 -22.39 9.68
C GLU A 191 -12.48 -22.08 10.31
N SER A 192 -12.63 -22.26 11.63
CA SER A 192 -13.86 -21.90 12.34
C SER A 192 -14.15 -20.40 12.27
N ILE A 193 -13.13 -19.56 12.40
CA ILE A 193 -13.24 -18.09 12.32
C ILE A 193 -13.62 -17.69 10.89
N LEU A 194 -12.99 -18.27 9.87
CA LEU A 194 -13.32 -17.99 8.47
C LEU A 194 -14.79 -18.32 8.15
N LYS A 195 -15.29 -19.46 8.61
CA LYS A 195 -16.71 -19.83 8.45
C LYS A 195 -17.63 -18.79 9.12
N LYS A 196 -17.30 -18.36 10.34
CA LYS A 196 -18.06 -17.32 11.06
C LYS A 196 -18.02 -15.97 10.34
N GLN A 197 -16.89 -15.55 9.79
CA GLN A 197 -16.77 -14.30 9.03
C GLN A 197 -17.65 -14.31 7.77
N ASN A 198 -17.66 -15.41 7.03
CA ASN A 198 -18.52 -15.57 5.86
C ASN A 198 -20.01 -15.46 6.25
N PHE A 199 -20.42 -16.13 7.32
CA PHE A 199 -21.79 -16.07 7.81
C PHE A 199 -22.20 -14.65 8.27
N PHE A 200 -21.30 -13.95 8.99
CA PHE A 200 -21.53 -12.57 9.43
C PHE A 200 -21.82 -11.65 8.24
N SER A 201 -21.01 -11.73 7.19
CA SER A 201 -21.19 -10.92 5.97
C SER A 201 -22.51 -11.23 5.23
N LEU A 202 -22.99 -12.48 5.27
CA LEU A 202 -24.23 -12.89 4.61
C LEU A 202 -25.48 -12.41 5.36
N ASN A 203 -25.45 -12.42 6.69
CA ASN A 203 -26.58 -11.98 7.51
C ASN A 203 -26.83 -10.47 7.43
N LEU A 204 -25.77 -9.67 7.24
CA LEU A 204 -25.91 -8.22 7.07
C LEU A 204 -26.54 -7.84 5.73
N LYS A 205 -26.38 -8.64 4.68
CA LYS A 205 -27.05 -8.42 3.38
C LYS A 205 -28.54 -8.71 3.39
N LYS A 206 -29.05 -9.39 4.42
CA LYS A 206 -30.46 -9.77 4.55
C LYS A 206 -31.27 -8.79 5.42
N LYS A 207 -30.60 -7.84 6.06
CA LYS A 207 -31.21 -6.74 6.81
C LYS A 207 -31.22 -5.49 5.94
#